data_AF-A0A6J4H4T9-F1
#
_entry.id   AF-A0A6J4H4T9-F1
#
_cell.length_a   1.000
_cell.length_b   1.000
_cell.length_c   1.000
_cell.angle_alpha   90.00
_cell.angle_beta   90.00
_cell.angle_gamma   90.00
#
_symmetry.space_group_name_H-M   'P 1'
#
loop_
_entity.id
_entity.type
_entity.pdbx_description
1 polymer ?
#
loop_
_entity_poly.entity_id
_entity_poly.type
_entity_poly.pdbx_seq_one_letter_code
_entity_poly.pdbx_strand_id
1 'polypeptide(L)'
;MGLRHARHRFMPNVLVFPGGRVDPADHHAPASSDLRASTRACLERRATPGLARALGIAAARELFEETGLVLGSMDGDGLLPDLGALDYLCRAVTPAAMPIRFNARFLIAPAKAANGALRGSGELEELRFFALDETAEHRLATITARILAEFRAWLAMAPAEREARELICFRGMDDRLPEL
;
A
#
# COMPACT_ATOMS: atom_id res chain seq x y z
N MET A 1 1.58 0.69 10.52
CA MET A 1 2.01 2.05 10.08
C MET A 1 3.18 2.46 10.97
N GLY A 2 3.95 3.46 10.59
CA GLY A 2 5.03 3.99 11.43
C GLY A 2 5.29 5.46 11.14
N LEU A 3 5.96 6.14 12.06
CA LEU A 3 6.40 7.51 11.90
C LEU A 3 7.70 7.52 11.11
N ARG A 4 7.78 8.34 10.05
CA ARG A 4 9.06 8.52 9.36
C ARG A 4 10.09 9.12 10.31
N HIS A 5 11.26 8.49 10.36
CA HIS A 5 12.39 8.96 11.16
C HIS A 5 12.69 10.44 10.89
N ALA A 6 13.06 11.19 11.93
CA ALA A 6 13.24 12.65 11.85
C ALA A 6 14.29 13.12 10.81
N ARG A 7 15.22 12.22 10.45
CA ARG A 7 16.28 12.45 9.44
C ARG A 7 15.86 12.15 8.00
N HIS A 8 14.63 11.71 7.77
CA HIS A 8 14.14 11.40 6.43
C HIS A 8 14.01 12.68 5.60
N ARG A 9 14.60 12.72 4.39
CA ARG A 9 14.58 13.91 3.50
C ARG A 9 13.18 14.34 3.07
N PHE A 10 12.18 13.48 3.22
CA PHE A 10 10.80 13.73 2.80
C PHE A 10 9.81 13.42 3.93
N MET A 11 9.18 14.47 4.49
CA MET A 11 8.14 14.44 5.53
C MET A 11 8.54 13.71 6.83
N PRO A 12 9.51 14.24 7.62
CA PRO A 12 9.85 13.69 8.93
C PRO A 12 8.68 13.84 9.92
N ASN A 13 8.55 12.89 10.86
CA ASN A 13 7.52 12.85 11.92
C ASN A 13 6.08 12.83 11.37
N VAL A 14 5.86 12.17 10.24
CA VAL A 14 4.54 11.95 9.65
C VAL A 14 4.24 10.45 9.68
N LEU A 15 3.03 10.10 10.10
CA LEU A 15 2.56 8.72 10.09
C LEU A 15 2.28 8.27 8.65
N VAL A 16 2.88 7.14 8.25
CA VAL A 16 2.79 6.61 6.89
C VAL A 16 2.49 5.10 6.90
N PHE A 17 1.94 4.63 5.78
CA PHE A 17 1.90 3.20 5.47
C PHE A 17 3.29 2.75 5.01
N PRO A 18 3.66 1.46 5.21
CA PRO A 18 4.82 0.91 4.53
C PRO A 18 4.60 0.94 3.03
N GLY A 19 5.66 1.21 2.27
CA GLY A 19 5.59 1.25 0.83
C GLY A 19 6.69 2.10 0.18
N GLY A 20 7.08 1.67 -1.00
CA GLY A 20 8.14 2.31 -1.76
C GLY A 20 7.94 2.17 -3.26
N ARG A 21 9.06 2.26 -3.97
CA ARG A 21 9.08 2.21 -5.44
C ARG A 21 9.01 0.75 -5.90
N VAL A 22 8.50 0.54 -7.10
CA VAL A 22 8.66 -0.75 -7.79
C VAL A 22 10.11 -0.82 -8.29
N ASP A 23 10.78 -1.90 -7.95
CA ASP A 23 12.14 -2.20 -8.36
C ASP A 23 12.14 -3.11 -9.61
N PRO A 24 13.20 -3.06 -10.44
CA PRO A 24 13.31 -3.96 -11.60
C PRO A 24 13.16 -5.44 -11.24
N ALA A 25 13.64 -5.84 -10.05
CA ALA A 25 13.53 -7.21 -9.55
C ALA A 25 12.07 -7.64 -9.29
N ASP A 26 11.18 -6.70 -8.94
CA ASP A 26 9.78 -7.01 -8.60
C ASP A 26 9.00 -7.56 -9.81
N HIS A 27 9.46 -7.26 -11.04
CA HIS A 27 8.87 -7.80 -12.27
C HIS A 27 9.06 -9.30 -12.45
N HIS A 28 10.08 -9.87 -11.82
CA HIS A 28 10.49 -11.27 -12.01
C HIS A 28 10.52 -12.07 -10.71
N ALA A 29 10.35 -11.43 -9.56
CA ALA A 29 10.36 -12.10 -8.27
C ALA A 29 9.24 -13.16 -8.17
N PRO A 30 9.52 -14.33 -7.58
CA PRO A 30 8.53 -15.38 -7.37
C PRO A 30 7.43 -14.93 -6.39
N ALA A 31 6.28 -15.58 -6.47
CA ALA A 31 5.16 -15.42 -5.55
C ALA A 31 4.53 -16.78 -5.29
N SER A 32 3.94 -16.96 -4.11
CA SER A 32 3.23 -18.20 -3.75
C SER A 32 1.83 -18.26 -4.38
N SER A 33 1.29 -17.13 -4.80
CA SER A 33 0.00 -17.02 -5.48
C SER A 33 -0.03 -15.84 -6.45
N ASP A 34 -1.03 -15.84 -7.33
CA ASP A 34 -1.33 -14.73 -8.23
C ASP A 34 -2.35 -13.76 -7.62
N LEU A 35 -2.35 -12.52 -8.12
CA LEU A 35 -3.42 -11.56 -7.85
C LEU A 35 -4.79 -12.14 -8.24
N ARG A 36 -5.78 -12.02 -7.33
CA ARG A 36 -7.19 -12.30 -7.64
C ARG A 36 -7.64 -11.52 -8.88
N ALA A 37 -8.54 -12.11 -9.66
CA ALA A 37 -9.01 -11.51 -10.91
C ALA A 37 -9.58 -10.09 -10.72
N SER A 38 -10.31 -9.85 -9.63
CA SER A 38 -10.86 -8.53 -9.29
C SER A 38 -9.76 -7.50 -8.99
N THR A 39 -8.79 -7.82 -8.12
CA THR A 39 -7.65 -6.95 -7.82
C THR A 39 -6.79 -6.67 -9.05
N ARG A 40 -6.51 -7.71 -9.85
CA ARG A 40 -5.79 -7.61 -11.11
C ARG A 40 -6.49 -6.65 -12.07
N ALA A 41 -7.79 -6.84 -12.31
CA ALA A 41 -8.58 -5.98 -13.20
C ALA A 41 -8.53 -4.50 -12.76
N CYS A 42 -8.58 -4.22 -11.45
CA CYS A 42 -8.46 -2.86 -10.92
C CYS A 42 -7.09 -2.24 -11.24
N LEU A 43 -6.00 -2.98 -11.00
CA LEU A 43 -4.64 -2.51 -11.25
C LEU A 43 -4.36 -2.30 -12.75
N GLU A 44 -4.80 -3.24 -13.58
CA GLU A 44 -4.56 -3.25 -15.03
C GLU A 44 -5.28 -2.14 -15.79
N ARG A 45 -6.27 -1.47 -15.17
CA ARG A 45 -6.87 -0.24 -15.74
C ARG A 45 -5.82 0.82 -16.05
N ARG A 46 -4.75 0.90 -15.24
CA ARG A 46 -3.75 1.98 -15.29
C ARG A 46 -2.31 1.47 -15.21
N ALA A 47 -2.10 0.18 -15.41
CA ALA A 47 -0.81 -0.50 -15.42
C ALA A 47 -0.86 -1.65 -16.45
N THR A 48 0.28 -2.02 -17.03
CA THR A 48 0.35 -3.27 -17.81
C THR A 48 0.21 -4.47 -16.87
N PRO A 49 -0.14 -5.68 -17.38
CA PRO A 49 -0.22 -6.88 -16.54
C PRO A 49 1.06 -7.15 -15.75
N GLY A 50 2.22 -6.95 -16.37
CA GLY A 50 3.52 -7.09 -15.70
C GLY A 50 3.74 -6.07 -14.58
N LEU A 51 3.33 -4.82 -14.77
CA LEU A 51 3.41 -3.79 -13.73
C LEU A 51 2.38 -4.00 -12.62
N ALA A 52 1.17 -4.48 -12.94
CA ALA A 52 0.16 -4.83 -11.94
C ALA A 52 0.69 -5.89 -10.97
N ARG A 53 1.31 -6.96 -11.49
CA ARG A 53 1.96 -7.97 -10.68
C ARG A 53 3.12 -7.38 -9.85
N ALA A 54 3.99 -6.60 -10.49
CA ALA A 54 5.15 -5.99 -9.81
C ALA A 54 4.74 -5.03 -8.68
N LEU A 55 3.62 -4.31 -8.82
CA LEU A 55 3.06 -3.47 -7.75
C LEU A 55 2.66 -4.30 -6.52
N GLY A 56 2.07 -5.48 -6.72
CA GLY A 56 1.73 -6.38 -5.63
C GLY A 56 2.97 -6.95 -4.92
N ILE A 57 3.99 -7.34 -5.70
CA ILE A 57 5.29 -7.79 -5.18
C ILE A 57 5.95 -6.68 -4.37
N ALA A 58 6.06 -5.48 -4.94
CA ALA A 58 6.68 -4.33 -4.29
C ALA A 58 5.98 -4.01 -2.96
N ALA A 59 4.64 -4.03 -2.92
CA ALA A 59 3.91 -3.80 -1.69
C ALA A 59 4.21 -4.84 -0.59
N ALA A 60 4.35 -6.12 -0.96
CA ALA A 60 4.70 -7.18 -0.01
C ALA A 60 6.17 -7.09 0.44
N ARG A 61 7.09 -6.77 -0.48
CA ARG A 61 8.51 -6.55 -0.18
C ARG A 61 8.71 -5.38 0.78
N GLU A 62 8.13 -4.22 0.49
CA GLU A 62 8.24 -3.02 1.32
C GLU A 62 7.57 -3.22 2.69
N LEU A 63 6.46 -3.97 2.75
CA LEU A 63 5.87 -4.38 4.04
C LEU A 63 6.88 -5.19 4.87
N PHE A 64 7.58 -6.15 4.26
CA PHE A 64 8.59 -6.94 4.95
C PHE A 64 9.82 -6.11 5.34
N GLU A 65 10.38 -5.35 4.41
CA GLU A 65 11.59 -4.54 4.62
C GLU A 65 11.38 -3.47 5.71
N GLU A 66 10.26 -2.76 5.70
CA GLU A 66 10.01 -1.67 6.65
C GLU A 66 9.47 -2.14 8.00
N THR A 67 8.77 -3.28 8.04
CA THR A 67 7.99 -3.69 9.23
C THR A 67 8.32 -5.07 9.78
N GLY A 68 9.06 -5.90 9.04
CA GLY A 68 9.33 -7.30 9.38
C GLY A 68 8.13 -8.24 9.23
N LEU A 69 6.96 -7.72 8.81
CA LEU A 69 5.78 -8.55 8.55
C LEU A 69 5.86 -9.21 7.18
N VAL A 70 5.63 -10.52 7.15
CA VAL A 70 5.68 -11.34 5.93
C VAL A 70 4.25 -11.56 5.45
N LEU A 71 3.91 -11.07 4.25
CA LEU A 71 2.66 -11.40 3.56
C LEU A 71 2.89 -12.61 2.65
N GLY A 72 2.57 -13.81 3.12
CA GLY A 72 2.92 -15.07 2.44
C GLY A 72 3.93 -15.87 3.26
N SER A 73 5.01 -16.33 2.64
CA SER A 73 6.04 -17.15 3.30
C SER A 73 7.46 -16.72 2.94
N MET A 74 8.43 -17.19 3.72
CA MET A 74 9.86 -17.07 3.41
C MET A 74 10.40 -18.40 2.89
N ASP A 75 11.26 -18.35 1.87
CA ASP A 75 12.07 -19.46 1.37
C ASP A 75 13.55 -19.10 1.52
N GLY A 76 14.15 -19.56 2.62
CA GLY A 76 15.43 -19.02 3.11
C GLY A 76 15.30 -17.52 3.40
N ASP A 77 16.15 -16.72 2.74
CA ASP A 77 16.12 -15.25 2.82
C ASP A 77 15.19 -14.61 1.77
N GLY A 78 14.56 -15.42 0.91
CA GLY A 78 13.66 -14.95 -0.16
C GLY A 78 12.21 -14.84 0.29
N LEU A 79 11.57 -13.70 0.02
CA LEU A 79 10.13 -13.53 0.22
C LEU A 79 9.35 -14.21 -0.93
N LEU A 80 8.33 -14.99 -0.58
CA LEU A 80 7.33 -15.55 -1.49
C LEU A 80 5.95 -14.96 -1.18
N PRO A 81 5.58 -13.81 -1.80
CA PRO A 81 4.34 -13.12 -1.49
C PRO A 81 3.09 -13.92 -1.83
N ASP A 82 2.09 -13.88 -0.95
CA ASP A 82 0.72 -14.29 -1.26
C ASP A 82 -0.05 -13.10 -1.87
N LEU A 83 0.04 -12.93 -3.20
CA LEU A 83 -0.61 -11.83 -3.91
C LEU A 83 -2.14 -11.95 -3.91
N GLY A 84 -2.67 -13.17 -3.73
CA GLY A 84 -4.09 -13.43 -3.62
C GLY A 84 -4.73 -12.75 -2.40
N ALA A 85 -3.95 -12.50 -1.34
CA ALA A 85 -4.41 -11.79 -0.14
C ALA A 85 -4.61 -10.28 -0.36
N LEU A 86 -4.14 -9.71 -1.47
CA LEU A 86 -4.22 -8.28 -1.74
C LEU A 86 -5.55 -7.87 -2.37
N ASP A 87 -6.13 -6.78 -1.86
CA ASP A 87 -7.22 -6.02 -2.46
C ASP A 87 -6.69 -4.66 -2.93
N TYR A 88 -7.24 -4.15 -4.03
CA TYR A 88 -6.97 -2.80 -4.49
C TYR A 88 -7.85 -1.79 -3.74
N LEU A 89 -7.28 -0.72 -3.19
CA LEU A 89 -8.06 0.36 -2.55
C LEU A 89 -8.27 1.54 -3.51
N CYS A 90 -7.20 2.18 -3.95
CA CYS A 90 -7.25 3.36 -4.81
C CYS A 90 -5.84 3.72 -5.31
N ARG A 91 -5.76 4.79 -6.12
CA ARG A 91 -4.50 5.36 -6.59
C ARG A 91 -4.37 6.83 -6.23
N ALA A 92 -3.15 7.28 -5.97
CA ALA A 92 -2.83 8.69 -5.84
C ALA A 92 -1.69 9.08 -6.79
N VAL A 93 -1.85 10.20 -7.48
CA VAL A 93 -0.86 10.75 -8.39
C VAL A 93 -0.47 12.14 -7.93
N THR A 94 0.80 12.31 -7.57
CA THR A 94 1.31 13.61 -7.16
C THR A 94 1.27 14.59 -8.33
N PRO A 95 0.83 15.86 -8.12
CA PRO A 95 0.81 16.90 -9.14
C PRO A 95 2.11 17.04 -9.93
N ALA A 96 1.99 17.45 -11.19
CA ALA A 96 3.14 17.73 -12.04
C ALA A 96 4.03 18.86 -11.50
N ALA A 97 3.44 19.83 -10.76
CA ALA A 97 4.16 20.95 -10.17
C ALA A 97 5.02 20.58 -8.95
N MET A 98 4.84 19.38 -8.38
CA MET A 98 5.62 18.94 -7.21
C MET A 98 6.97 18.37 -7.66
N PRO A 99 8.08 18.69 -6.95
CA PRO A 99 9.42 18.25 -7.34
C PRO A 99 9.63 16.74 -7.13
N ILE A 100 8.96 16.14 -6.15
CA ILE A 100 8.96 14.70 -5.89
C ILE A 100 7.56 14.18 -6.24
N ARG A 101 7.49 13.15 -7.08
CA ARG A 101 6.23 12.67 -7.63
C ARG A 101 6.11 11.15 -7.51
N PHE A 102 4.92 10.72 -7.13
CA PHE A 102 4.55 9.33 -7.05
C PHE A 102 3.28 9.06 -7.87
N ASN A 103 3.16 7.83 -8.35
CA ASN A 103 1.95 7.27 -8.93
C ASN A 103 1.60 6.03 -8.12
N ALA A 104 1.21 6.27 -6.87
CA ALA A 104 1.11 5.26 -5.80
C ALA A 104 -0.20 4.48 -5.90
N ARG A 105 -0.12 3.16 -5.77
CA ARG A 105 -1.30 2.30 -5.59
C ARG A 105 -1.36 1.91 -4.13
N PHE A 106 -2.53 2.04 -3.53
CA PHE A 106 -2.78 1.61 -2.16
C PHE A 106 -3.47 0.26 -2.22
N LEU A 107 -2.86 -0.73 -1.57
CA LEU A 107 -3.35 -2.10 -1.47
C LEU A 107 -3.68 -2.41 -0.02
N ILE A 108 -4.62 -3.33 0.18
CA ILE A 108 -5.06 -3.80 1.49
C ILE A 108 -4.78 -5.29 1.58
N ALA A 109 -4.35 -5.76 2.74
CA ALA A 109 -4.35 -7.18 3.09
C ALA A 109 -4.98 -7.38 4.48
N PRO A 110 -5.70 -8.49 4.72
CA PRO A 110 -6.12 -8.86 6.07
C PRO A 110 -4.90 -9.06 6.97
N ALA A 111 -4.93 -8.54 8.21
CA ALA A 111 -3.81 -8.72 9.15
C ALA A 111 -3.45 -10.19 9.38
N LYS A 112 -4.43 -11.10 9.36
CA LYS A 112 -4.23 -12.56 9.48
C LYS A 112 -3.45 -13.21 8.33
N ALA A 113 -3.33 -12.54 7.18
CA ALA A 113 -2.53 -13.00 6.05
C ALA A 113 -1.05 -12.63 6.23
N ALA A 114 -0.75 -11.67 7.12
CA ALA A 114 0.60 -11.32 7.49
C ALA A 114 1.04 -12.12 8.73
N ASN A 115 2.30 -12.55 8.74
CA ASN A 115 2.90 -13.27 9.85
C ASN A 115 4.27 -12.66 10.23
N GLY A 116 4.88 -13.19 11.29
CA GLY A 116 6.09 -12.64 11.88
C GLY A 116 5.80 -11.66 13.02
N ALA A 117 6.82 -10.92 13.43
CA ALA A 117 6.74 -9.92 14.49
C ALA A 117 7.15 -8.56 13.93
N LEU A 118 6.45 -7.51 14.36
CA LEU A 118 6.82 -6.14 13.99
C LEU A 118 8.25 -5.85 14.41
N ARG A 119 9.09 -5.55 13.43
CA ARG A 119 10.49 -5.17 13.58
C ARG A 119 10.79 -4.09 12.56
N GLY A 120 11.04 -2.87 13.04
CA GLY A 120 11.41 -1.77 12.16
C GLY A 120 12.81 -1.98 11.59
N SER A 121 13.04 -1.50 10.36
CA SER A 121 14.36 -1.39 9.74
C SER A 121 15.20 -0.23 10.28
N GLY A 122 14.60 0.64 11.10
CA GLY A 122 15.15 1.94 11.50
C GLY A 122 14.66 3.11 10.65
N GLU A 123 13.95 2.86 9.55
CA GLU A 123 13.35 3.91 8.71
C GLU A 123 12.04 4.45 9.31
N LEU A 124 11.27 3.56 9.96
CA LEU A 124 10.06 3.88 10.70
C LEU A 124 10.30 3.78 12.20
N GLU A 125 9.98 4.85 12.90
CA GLU A 125 9.83 4.90 14.36
C GLU A 125 8.38 4.58 14.75
N GLU A 126 8.14 4.21 16.00
CA GLU A 126 6.80 3.93 16.55
C GLU A 126 5.97 2.94 15.70
N LEU A 127 6.64 1.95 15.12
CA LEU A 127 6.00 0.95 14.27
C LEU A 127 5.01 0.11 15.08
N ARG A 128 3.71 0.27 14.82
CA ARG A 128 2.64 -0.54 15.41
C ARG A 128 1.41 -0.64 14.51
N PHE A 129 0.46 -1.47 14.95
CA PHE A 129 -0.91 -1.41 14.45
C PHE A 129 -1.61 -0.22 15.10
N PHE A 130 -2.30 0.56 14.27
CA PHE A 130 -3.07 1.72 14.71
C PHE A 130 -4.56 1.46 14.51
N ALA A 131 -5.38 1.75 15.51
CA ALA A 131 -6.82 1.92 15.32
C ALA A 131 -7.08 3.15 14.43
N LEU A 132 -8.11 3.11 13.60
CA LEU A 132 -8.35 4.21 12.65
C LEU A 132 -8.62 5.54 13.36
N ASP A 133 -9.28 5.51 14.52
CA ASP A 133 -9.63 6.72 15.26
C ASP A 133 -8.41 7.38 15.91
N GLU A 134 -7.39 6.62 16.34
CA GLU A 134 -6.17 7.19 16.93
C GLU A 134 -5.22 7.79 15.88
N THR A 135 -5.34 7.43 14.59
CA THR A 135 -4.46 8.00 13.55
C THR A 135 -4.59 9.51 13.41
N ALA A 136 -5.72 10.09 13.81
CA ALA A 136 -5.97 11.53 13.77
C ALA A 136 -5.14 12.32 14.80
N GLU A 137 -4.60 11.66 15.81
CA GLU A 137 -3.72 12.26 16.84
C GLU A 137 -2.30 12.49 16.31
N HIS A 138 -1.94 11.86 15.19
CA HIS A 138 -0.64 11.98 14.55
C HIS A 138 -0.65 13.01 13.41
N ARG A 139 0.52 13.55 13.10
CA ARG A 139 0.69 14.37 11.90
C ARG A 139 0.57 13.47 10.66
N LEU A 140 -0.37 13.82 9.77
CA LEU A 140 -0.61 13.12 8.51
C LEU A 140 -0.35 14.04 7.31
N ALA A 141 0.13 13.46 6.21
CA ALA A 141 -0.01 14.10 4.91
C ALA A 141 -1.49 14.11 4.53
N THR A 142 -1.93 15.15 3.80
CA THR A 142 -3.32 15.26 3.30
C THR A 142 -3.75 13.98 2.58
N ILE A 143 -2.90 13.46 1.69
CA ILE A 143 -3.20 12.22 0.98
C ILE A 143 -3.35 11.02 1.94
N THR A 144 -2.48 10.86 2.95
CA THR A 144 -2.58 9.76 3.93
C THR A 144 -3.92 9.80 4.66
N ALA A 145 -4.36 10.98 5.10
CA ALA A 145 -5.66 11.13 5.75
C ALA A 145 -6.83 10.74 4.82
N ARG A 146 -6.75 11.11 3.53
CA ARG A 146 -7.75 10.71 2.53
C ARG A 146 -7.75 9.20 2.29
N ILE A 147 -6.58 8.55 2.22
CA ILE A 147 -6.49 7.09 2.07
C ILE A 147 -7.12 6.38 3.28
N LEU A 148 -6.86 6.85 4.50
CA LEU A 148 -7.48 6.30 5.72
C LEU A 148 -9.01 6.44 5.69
N ALA A 149 -9.54 7.55 5.16
CA ALA A 149 -10.98 7.74 4.97
C ALA A 149 -11.57 6.75 3.95
N GLU A 150 -10.92 6.55 2.79
CA GLU A 150 -11.35 5.54 1.81
C GLU A 150 -11.27 4.13 2.38
N PHE A 151 -10.23 3.81 3.16
CA PHE A 151 -10.10 2.51 3.81
C PHE A 151 -11.23 2.28 4.83
N ARG A 152 -11.60 3.29 5.63
CA ARG A 152 -12.75 3.21 6.55
C ARG A 152 -14.05 2.93 5.79
N ALA A 153 -14.29 3.63 4.69
CA ALA A 153 -15.47 3.39 3.86
C ALA A 153 -15.45 1.98 3.25
N TRP A 154 -14.31 1.52 2.75
CA TRP A 154 -14.13 0.18 2.19
C TRP A 154 -14.37 -0.92 3.23
N LEU A 155 -13.90 -0.73 4.46
CA LEU A 155 -14.11 -1.69 5.56
C LEU A 155 -15.59 -1.88 5.89
N ALA A 156 -16.39 -0.81 5.80
CA ALA A 156 -17.83 -0.86 6.05
C ALA A 156 -18.62 -1.57 4.95
N MET A 157 -18.04 -1.76 3.77
CA MET A 157 -18.68 -2.46 2.64
C MET A 157 -18.67 -3.97 2.83
N ALA A 158 -19.74 -4.62 2.39
CA ALA A 158 -19.79 -6.08 2.23
C ALA A 158 -18.86 -6.54 1.09
N PRO A 159 -18.39 -7.80 1.07
CA PRO A 159 -17.49 -8.30 0.02
C PRO A 159 -17.99 -8.05 -1.41
N ALA A 160 -19.27 -8.32 -1.69
CA ALA A 160 -19.85 -8.09 -3.03
C ALA A 160 -19.88 -6.59 -3.41
N GLU A 161 -20.11 -5.70 -2.45
CA GLU A 161 -20.11 -4.25 -2.69
C GLU A 161 -18.70 -3.75 -3.02
N ARG A 162 -17.66 -4.34 -2.40
CA ARG A 162 -16.26 -3.98 -2.65
C ARG A 162 -15.83 -4.27 -4.09
N GLU A 163 -16.39 -5.30 -4.71
CA GLU A 163 -16.10 -5.68 -6.09
C GLU A 163 -16.82 -4.78 -7.11
N ALA A 164 -18.03 -4.31 -6.77
CA ALA A 164 -18.85 -3.46 -7.63
C ALA A 164 -18.62 -1.95 -7.45
N ARG A 165 -17.84 -1.54 -6.44
CA ARG A 165 -17.65 -0.13 -6.10
C ARG A 165 -16.97 0.66 -7.22
N GLU A 166 -17.25 1.95 -7.26
CA GLU A 166 -16.49 2.89 -8.07
C GLU A 166 -15.03 2.95 -7.58
N LEU A 167 -14.09 2.78 -8.51
CA LEU A 167 -12.66 2.94 -8.22
C LEU A 167 -12.30 4.42 -8.19
N ILE A 168 -11.37 4.78 -7.31
CA ILE A 168 -11.04 6.18 -7.01
C ILE A 168 -9.57 6.45 -7.29
N CYS A 169 -9.31 7.63 -7.85
CA CYS A 169 -7.98 8.18 -8.03
C CYS A 169 -7.89 9.59 -7.48
N PHE A 170 -6.93 9.82 -6.58
CA PHE A 170 -6.54 11.16 -6.13
C PHE A 170 -5.55 11.77 -7.12
N ARG A 171 -5.85 12.96 -7.65
CA ARG A 171 -4.97 13.71 -8.57
C ARG A 171 -5.09 15.21 -8.32
N GLY A 172 -4.19 16.01 -8.88
CA GLY A 172 -4.16 17.44 -8.56
C GLY A 172 -3.87 17.63 -7.08
N MET A 173 -4.54 18.56 -6.41
CA MET A 173 -4.31 18.82 -4.98
C MET A 173 -5.06 17.81 -4.09
N ASP A 174 -4.85 16.53 -4.36
CA ASP A 174 -5.55 15.39 -3.78
C ASP A 174 -7.07 15.41 -4.01
N ASP A 175 -7.51 15.83 -5.20
CA ASP A 175 -8.92 15.79 -5.60
C ASP A 175 -9.36 14.34 -5.82
N ARG A 176 -10.48 13.97 -5.20
CA ARG A 176 -11.08 12.64 -5.30
C ARG A 176 -11.84 12.51 -6.61
N LEU A 177 -11.31 11.75 -7.56
CA LEU A 177 -11.91 11.55 -8.89
C LEU A 177 -12.22 10.07 -9.14
N PRO A 178 -13.21 9.75 -9.99
CA PRO A 178 -13.37 8.40 -10.52
C PRO A 178 -12.10 7.95 -11.24
N GLU A 179 -11.70 6.70 -11.02
CA GLU A 179 -10.59 6.08 -11.73
C GLU A 179 -11.08 5.56 -13.08
N LEU A 180 -11.05 6.46 -14.07
CA LEU A 180 -11.34 6.17 -15.48
C LEU A 180 -10.18 5.45 -16.18
#